data_AF-I2CRN1-F1
#
_entry.id   AF-I2CRN1-F1
#
_cell.length_a   1.000
_cell.length_b   1.000
_cell.length_c   1.000
_cell.angle_alpha   90.00
_cell.angle_beta   90.00
_cell.angle_gamma   90.00
#
_symmetry.space_group_name_H-M   'P 1'
#
loop_
_entity.id
_entity.type
_entity.pdbx_description
1 polymer ?
#
loop_
_entity_poly.entity_id
_entity_poly.type
_entity_poly.pdbx_seq_one_letter_code
_entity_poly.pdbx_strand_id
1 'polypeptide(L)'
;MATELVMARVAASLDVPVLRVQEKNFYKAGQKTPYGQTLEDMTSFEHVWARLKELVRWDEKEEEVRAYNSQHRWRKRGVSLQPVKYGMGRAGIHASASVHIYQEDGSVL
;
A
#
# COMPACT_ATOMS: atom_id res chain seq x y z
N MET A 1 1.78 1.30 12.14
CA MET A 1 0.76 2.03 12.94
C MET A 1 1.27 3.37 13.49
N ALA A 2 2.46 3.44 14.11
CA ALA A 2 2.94 4.70 14.68
C ALA A 2 3.19 5.79 13.61
N THR A 3 3.75 5.41 12.46
CA THR A 3 3.99 6.31 11.32
C THR A 3 2.69 6.86 10.73
N GLU A 4 1.66 6.03 10.61
CA GLU A 4 0.36 6.45 10.07
C GLU A 4 -0.36 7.43 10.99
N LEU A 5 -0.19 7.29 12.32
CA LEU A 5 -0.71 8.26 13.29
C LEU A 5 -0.05 9.63 13.13
N VAL A 6 1.27 9.66 12.89
CA VAL A 6 2.00 10.91 12.61
C VAL A 6 1.44 11.57 11.36
N MET A 7 1.25 10.80 10.27
CA MET A 7 0.65 11.31 9.03
C MET A 7 -0.75 11.90 9.26
N ALA A 8 -1.59 11.22 10.05
CA ALA A 8 -2.92 11.71 10.39
C ALA A 8 -2.88 13.02 11.21
N ARG A 9 -1.94 13.14 12.15
CA ARG A 9 -1.79 14.35 12.95
C ARG A 9 -1.25 15.53 12.14
N VAL A 10 -0.32 15.29 11.22
CA VAL A 10 0.16 16.30 10.26
C VAL A 10 -0.99 16.77 9.38
N ALA A 11 -1.78 15.85 8.84
CA ALA A 11 -2.95 16.18 8.01
C ALA A 11 -3.98 17.04 8.77
N ALA A 12 -4.29 16.67 10.01
CA ALA A 12 -5.19 17.44 10.87
C ALA A 12 -4.64 18.85 11.19
N SER A 13 -3.33 19.00 11.40
CA SER A 13 -2.71 20.32 11.65
C SER A 13 -2.71 21.23 10.43
N LEU A 14 -2.79 20.66 9.23
CA LEU A 14 -2.77 21.37 7.95
C LEU A 14 -4.18 21.53 7.33
N ASP A 15 -5.21 21.00 7.98
CA ASP A 15 -6.59 20.94 7.48
C ASP A 15 -6.70 20.36 6.05
N VAL A 16 -5.97 19.27 5.78
CA VAL A 16 -6.00 18.56 4.49
C VAL A 16 -6.32 17.09 4.68
N PRO A 17 -6.85 16.40 3.64
CA PRO A 17 -7.08 14.96 3.71
C PRO A 17 -5.79 14.17 3.99
N VAL A 18 -5.87 13.15 4.85
CA VAL A 18 -4.73 12.29 5.21
C VAL A 18 -4.08 11.66 3.98
N LEU A 19 -4.89 11.20 3.02
CA LEU A 19 -4.40 10.61 1.77
C LEU A 19 -3.52 11.59 0.98
N ARG A 20 -3.84 12.89 0.99
CA ARG A 20 -3.04 13.91 0.30
C ARG A 20 -1.65 14.06 0.92
N VAL A 21 -1.55 13.95 2.24
CA VAL A 21 -0.27 13.95 2.95
C VAL A 21 0.50 12.67 2.62
N GLN A 22 -0.17 11.51 2.65
CA GLN A 22 0.45 10.22 2.31
C GLN A 22 1.01 10.24 0.87
N GLU A 23 0.19 10.60 -0.11
CA GLU A 23 0.57 10.62 -1.53
C GLU A 23 1.75 11.55 -1.82
N LYS A 24 1.80 12.71 -1.16
CA LYS A 24 2.95 13.62 -1.26
C LYS A 24 4.24 13.07 -0.65
N ASN A 25 4.14 12.16 0.31
CA ASN A 25 5.29 11.58 1.02
C ASN A 25 5.67 10.19 0.51
N PHE A 26 5.05 9.70 -0.56
CA PHE A 26 5.45 8.42 -1.16
C PHE A 26 6.85 8.48 -1.74
N TYR A 27 7.56 7.37 -1.59
CA TYR A 27 8.89 7.21 -2.17
C TYR A 27 8.83 7.35 -3.69
N LYS A 28 9.88 7.92 -4.25
CA LYS A 28 10.14 7.95 -5.70
C LYS A 28 11.31 7.01 -6.02
N ALA A 29 11.37 6.55 -7.27
CA ALA A 29 12.49 5.75 -7.75
C ALA A 29 13.83 6.46 -7.50
N GLY A 30 14.83 5.70 -7.06
CA GLY A 30 16.17 6.18 -6.71
C GLY A 30 16.31 6.76 -5.29
N GLN A 31 15.22 6.92 -4.53
CA GLN A 31 15.32 7.36 -3.14
C GLN A 31 15.84 6.25 -2.21
N LYS A 32 16.46 6.65 -1.11
CA LYS A 32 17.02 5.73 -0.10
C LYS A 32 16.08 5.55 1.08
N THR A 33 16.02 4.31 1.60
CA THR A 33 15.38 4.02 2.88
C THR A 33 16.19 4.62 4.04
N PRO A 34 15.63 4.71 5.27
CA PRO A 34 16.35 5.20 6.44
C PRO A 34 17.62 4.41 6.78
N TYR A 35 17.73 3.16 6.31
CA TYR A 35 18.89 2.28 6.49
C TYR A 35 19.77 2.18 5.23
N GLY A 36 19.62 3.13 4.29
CA GLY A 36 20.56 3.32 3.17
C GLY A 36 20.30 2.48 1.91
N GLN A 37 19.27 1.62 1.90
CA GLN A 37 18.92 0.85 0.71
C GLN A 37 18.29 1.75 -0.36
N THR A 38 18.84 1.75 -1.57
CA THR A 38 18.24 2.44 -2.72
C THR A 38 17.01 1.67 -3.22
N LEU A 39 15.91 2.38 -3.46
CA LEU A 39 14.69 1.85 -4.06
C LEU A 39 14.76 2.06 -5.57
N GLU A 40 15.30 1.09 -6.30
CA GLU A 40 15.53 1.19 -7.75
C GLU A 40 14.22 1.27 -8.54
N ASP A 41 13.24 0.41 -8.20
CA ASP A 41 11.91 0.45 -8.78
C ASP A 41 10.83 0.61 -7.70
N MET A 42 10.12 1.74 -7.75
CA MET A 42 8.91 2.02 -6.97
C MET A 42 7.69 2.27 -7.86
N THR A 43 7.84 2.06 -9.17
CA THR A 43 6.81 2.33 -10.18
C THR A 43 5.57 1.48 -9.93
N SER A 44 5.75 0.25 -9.45
CA SER A 44 4.65 -0.63 -9.04
C SER A 44 3.77 -0.04 -7.94
N PHE A 45 4.33 0.76 -7.03
CA PHE A 45 3.59 1.28 -5.88
C PHE A 45 2.54 2.32 -6.28
N GLU A 46 2.92 3.31 -7.10
CA GLU A 46 1.98 4.34 -7.57
C GLU A 46 0.86 3.73 -8.42
N HIS A 47 1.19 2.76 -9.27
CA HIS A 47 0.21 2.02 -10.06
C HIS A 47 -0.75 1.21 -9.19
N VAL A 48 -0.25 0.48 -8.19
CA VAL A 48 -1.10 -0.28 -7.25
C VAL A 48 -2.01 0.66 -6.48
N TRP A 49 -1.50 1.81 -6.03
CA TRP A 49 -2.30 2.81 -5.32
C TRP A 49 -3.40 3.40 -6.19
N ALA A 50 -3.08 3.81 -7.42
CA ALA A 50 -4.05 4.33 -8.38
C ALA A 50 -5.11 3.29 -8.74
N ARG A 51 -4.68 2.06 -9.03
CA ARG A 51 -5.57 0.95 -9.36
C ARG A 51 -6.50 0.61 -8.19
N LEU A 52 -6.00 0.63 -6.96
CA LEU A 52 -6.82 0.39 -5.78
C LEU A 52 -7.91 1.45 -5.63
N LYS A 53 -7.58 2.74 -5.81
CA LYS A 53 -8.56 3.84 -5.76
C LYS A 53 -9.67 3.66 -6.79
N GLU A 54 -9.31 3.24 -8.00
CA GLU A 54 -10.27 2.93 -9.07
C GLU A 54 -11.16 1.74 -8.69
N LEU A 55 -10.57 0.61 -8.29
CA LEU A 55 -11.30 -0.62 -7.96
C LEU A 55 -12.31 -0.43 -6.83
N VAL A 56 -11.96 0.35 -5.81
CA VAL A 56 -12.84 0.60 -4.66
C VAL A 56 -13.76 1.79 -4.88
N ARG A 57 -13.68 2.47 -6.03
CA ARG A 57 -14.41 3.70 -6.35
C ARG A 57 -14.25 4.72 -5.22
N TRP A 58 -12.99 5.04 -4.93
CA TRP A 58 -12.61 5.84 -3.76
C TRP A 58 -13.36 7.17 -3.68
N ASP A 59 -13.41 7.92 -4.79
CA ASP A 59 -14.04 9.23 -4.83
C ASP A 59 -15.55 9.15 -4.54
N GLU A 60 -16.24 8.16 -5.11
CA GLU A 60 -17.67 7.88 -4.83
C GLU A 60 -17.87 7.55 -3.35
N LYS A 61 -17.04 6.66 -2.77
CA LYS A 61 -17.13 6.31 -1.34
C LYS A 61 -16.91 7.51 -0.43
N GLU A 62 -15.99 8.40 -0.78
CA GLU A 62 -15.73 9.61 0.00
C GLU A 62 -16.95 10.53 0.01
N GLU A 63 -17.57 10.72 -1.16
CA GLU A 63 -18.80 11.50 -1.30
C GLU A 63 -19.98 10.86 -0.54
N GLU A 64 -20.17 9.54 -0.66
CA GLU A 64 -21.20 8.79 0.07
C GLU A 64 -21.05 8.96 1.59
N VAL A 65 -19.82 8.86 2.11
CA VAL A 65 -19.55 9.05 3.54
C VAL A 65 -19.84 10.49 3.96
N ARG A 66 -19.48 11.48 3.14
CA ARG A 66 -19.75 12.90 3.40
C ARG A 66 -21.26 13.19 3.43
N ALA A 67 -22.00 12.68 2.44
CA ALA A 67 -23.45 12.81 2.36
C ALA A 67 -24.16 12.11 3.53
N TYR A 68 -23.71 10.90 3.90
CA TYR A 68 -24.24 10.20 5.06
C TYR A 68 -24.02 11.02 6.35
N ASN A 69 -22.82 11.55 6.53
CA ASN A 69 -22.45 12.30 7.72
C ASN A 69 -23.15 13.66 7.82
N SER A 70 -23.53 14.29 6.72
CA SER A 70 -24.31 15.55 6.76
C SER A 70 -25.76 15.30 7.18
N GLN A 71 -26.33 14.15 6.82
CA GLN A 71 -27.72 13.79 7.11
C GLN A 71 -27.93 13.15 8.49
N HIS A 72 -26.87 12.62 9.12
CA HIS A 72 -26.98 11.87 10.38
C HIS A 72 -26.22 12.59 11.51
N ARG A 73 -26.95 13.14 12.50
CA ARG A 73 -26.35 13.85 13.65
C ARG A 73 -25.57 12.92 14.58
N TRP A 74 -26.15 11.78 14.93
CA TRP A 74 -25.64 10.91 16.01
C TRP A 74 -24.83 9.70 15.54
N ARG A 75 -24.86 9.41 14.24
CA ARG A 75 -24.11 8.30 13.65
C ARG A 75 -23.28 8.83 12.50
N LYS A 76 -22.00 8.50 12.51
CA LYS A 76 -21.05 8.88 11.46
C LYS A 76 -20.42 7.64 10.83
N ARG A 77 -19.99 7.78 9.58
CA ARG A 77 -19.19 6.82 8.83
C ARG A 77 -17.81 7.42 8.56
N GLY A 78 -16.82 6.56 8.42
CA GLY A 78 -15.48 6.91 7.99
C GLY A 78 -15.01 5.91 6.94
N VAL A 79 -14.14 6.38 6.05
CA VAL A 79 -13.44 5.55 5.08
C VAL A 79 -11.98 5.96 5.06
N SER A 80 -11.08 4.99 4.89
CA SER A 80 -9.64 5.22 4.91
C SER A 80 -8.94 4.26 3.95
N LEU A 81 -7.90 4.75 3.28
CA LEU A 81 -6.98 3.96 2.46
C LEU A 81 -5.60 4.04 3.09
N GLN A 82 -4.88 2.92 3.25
CA GLN A 82 -3.59 2.90 3.94
C GLN A 82 -2.51 2.24 3.06
N PRO A 83 -1.37 2.91 2.84
CA PRO A 83 -0.25 2.35 2.10
C PRO A 83 0.56 1.36 2.96
N VAL A 84 1.14 0.35 2.34
CA VAL A 84 2.09 -0.57 2.99
C VAL A 84 3.27 -0.83 2.06
N LYS A 85 4.49 -0.68 2.59
CA LYS A 85 5.73 -1.16 1.97
C LYS A 85 6.38 -2.16 2.91
N TYR A 86 6.42 -3.43 2.52
CA TYR A 86 7.03 -4.49 3.31
C TYR A 86 8.33 -4.96 2.65
N GLY A 87 9.44 -4.89 3.40
CA GLY A 87 10.73 -5.35 2.91
C GLY A 87 10.84 -6.88 3.05
N MET A 88 10.95 -7.60 1.94
CA MET A 88 11.26 -9.02 1.96
C MET A 88 12.78 -9.19 1.95
N GLY A 89 13.35 -9.50 3.13
CA GLY A 89 14.75 -9.90 3.26
C GLY A 89 14.88 -11.42 3.33
N ARG A 90 16.04 -11.96 2.91
CA ARG A 90 16.43 -13.35 3.18
C ARG A 90 17.58 -13.35 4.18
N ALA A 91 17.39 -13.95 5.34
CA ALA A 91 18.49 -14.35 6.21
C ALA A 91 18.76 -15.84 5.98
N GLY A 92 19.90 -16.18 5.38
CA GLY A 92 20.44 -17.55 5.38
C GLY A 92 19.59 -18.65 4.75
N ILE A 93 18.81 -18.37 3.70
CA ILE A 93 17.98 -19.40 3.05
C ILE A 93 18.84 -20.20 2.05
N HIS A 94 19.27 -21.39 2.47
CA HIS A 94 19.69 -22.45 1.55
C HIS A 94 18.45 -23.30 1.22
N ALA A 95 18.04 -23.31 -0.05
CA ALA A 95 16.94 -24.13 -0.53
C ALA A 95 17.48 -25.12 -1.58
N SER A 96 17.12 -26.39 -1.44
CA SER A 96 17.45 -27.46 -2.39
C SER A 96 16.17 -28.07 -2.96
N ALA A 97 16.19 -28.44 -4.23
CA ALA A 97 15.13 -29.20 -4.88
C ALA A 97 15.74 -30.38 -5.65
N SER A 98 14.99 -31.48 -5.78
CA SER A 98 15.30 -32.61 -6.67
C SER A 98 14.20 -32.71 -7.70
N VAL A 99 14.55 -33.06 -8.94
CA VAL A 99 13.59 -33.25 -10.04
C VAL A 99 13.96 -34.54 -10.77
N HIS A 100 12.98 -35.42 -10.95
CA HIS A 100 13.11 -36.68 -11.67
C HIS A 100 12.31 -36.62 -12.98
N ILE A 101 12.90 -37.09 -14.09
CA ILE A 101 12.23 -37.17 -15.40
C ILE A 101 12.26 -38.63 -15.86
N TYR A 102 11.08 -39.22 -16.03
CA TYR A 102 10.96 -40.62 -16.45
C TYR A 102 10.95 -40.72 -17.98
N GLN A 103 11.77 -41.62 -18.53
CA GLN A 103 11.99 -41.73 -19.98
C GLN A 103 10.81 -42.38 -20.73
N GLU A 104 10.01 -43.21 -20.05
CA GLU A 104 8.95 -43.99 -20.67
C GLU A 104 7.72 -43.14 -21.03
N ASP A 105 7.38 -42.18 -20.18
CA ASP A 105 6.16 -41.37 -20.29
C ASP A 105 6.42 -39.86 -20.20
N GLY A 106 7.66 -39.45 -19.93
CA GLY A 106 8.04 -38.04 -19.77
C GLY A 106 7.53 -37.41 -18.46
N SER A 107 7.04 -38.20 -17.51
CA SER A 107 6.49 -37.68 -16.25
C SER A 107 7.59 -37.04 -15.38
N VAL A 108 7.20 -36.01 -14.61
CA VAL A 108 8.10 -35.22 -13.76
C VAL A 108 7.66 -35.32 -12.30
N LEU A 109 8.61 -35.63 -11.41
CA LEU A 109 8.44 -35.66 -9.95
C LEU A 109 9.44 -34.73 -9.25
#